data_AF-A0AA46I621-F1
#
_entry.id   AF-A0AA46I621-F1
#
_cell.length_a   1.000
_cell.length_b   1.000
_cell.length_c   1.000
_cell.angle_alpha   90.00
_cell.angle_beta   90.00
_cell.angle_gamma   90.00
#
_symmetry.space_group_name_H-M   'P 1'
#
loop_
_entity.id
_entity.type
_entity.pdbx_description
1 polymer ?
#
loop_
_entity_poly.entity_id
_entity_poly.type
_entity_poly.pdbx_seq_one_letter_code
_entity_poly.pdbx_strand_id
1 'polypeptide(L)' 'MFYVKERLNDSMEISIEITDENVFCHCPMCGAEVMVDIGEILGDGESDLFGTAIYCNECSKKIRDGGGYDEHK' A
#
# COMPACT_ATOMS: atom_id res chain seq x y z
N MET A 1 16.23 9.52 -5.15
CA MET A 1 16.18 9.11 -3.72
C MET A 1 14.95 9.77 -3.11
N PHE A 2 13.94 8.98 -2.76
CA PHE A 2 12.75 9.45 -2.04
C PHE A 2 12.89 9.05 -0.57
N TYR A 3 12.28 9.81 0.34
CA TYR A 3 12.29 9.49 1.77
C TYR A 3 11.00 10.00 2.41
N VAL A 4 10.52 9.28 3.44
CA VAL A 4 9.46 9.75 4.32
C VAL A 4 10.07 10.69 5.34
N LYS A 5 9.48 11.87 5.49
CA LYS A 5 9.90 12.86 6.47
C LYS A 5 8.70 13.25 7.33
N GLU A 6 8.66 12.75 8.56
CA GLU A 6 7.53 12.97 9.46
C GLU A 6 7.99 13.54 10.80
N ARG A 7 7.36 14.63 11.23
CA ARG A 7 7.66 15.26 12.52
C ARG A 7 6.69 14.76 13.58
N LEU A 8 7.21 14.06 14.59
CA LEU A 8 6.40 13.51 15.67
C LEU A 8 6.03 14.56 16.72
N ASN A 9 6.91 15.53 16.95
CA ASN A 9 6.72 16.68 17.84
C ASN A 9 7.77 17.76 17.55
N ASP A 10 7.79 18.83 18.33
CA ASP A 10 8.68 19.98 18.11
C ASP A 10 10.18 19.65 18.17
N SER A 11 10.58 18.52 18.76
CA SER A 11 11.98 18.12 18.93
C SER A 11 12.38 16.82 18.25
N MET A 12 11.44 16.08 17.64
CA MET A 12 11.70 14.77 17.05
C MET A 12 11.13 14.64 15.64
N GLU A 13 12.00 14.24 14.72
CA GLU A 13 11.70 13.98 13.31
C GLU A 13 12.19 12.59 12.91
N ILE A 14 11.38 11.88 12.14
CA ILE A 14 11.73 10.61 11.51
C ILE A 14 12.01 10.89 10.03
N SER A 15 13.16 10.41 9.56
CA SER A 15 13.53 10.40 8.15
C SER A 15 13.91 8.98 7.75
N ILE A 16 13.13 8.37 6.84
CA ILE A 16 13.33 7.00 6.36
C ILE A 16 13.46 7.03 4.84
N GLU A 17 14.60 6.57 4.32
CA GLU A 17 14.78 6.39 2.88
C GLU A 17 13.80 5.35 2.35
N ILE A 18 13.19 5.62 1.20
CA ILE A 18 12.32 4.65 0.53
C ILE A 18 13.19 3.80 -0.40
N THR A 19 13.18 2.49 -0.20
CA THR A 19 13.83 1.47 -1.01
C THR A 19 12.81 0.50 -1.58
N ASP A 20 13.23 -0.41 -2.44
CA ASP A 20 12.44 -1.53 -2.95
C ASP A 20 12.12 -2.60 -1.89
N GLU A 21 12.73 -2.51 -0.71
CA GLU A 21 12.58 -3.49 0.38
C GLU A 21 11.66 -3.02 1.52
N ASN A 22 11.37 -1.71 1.59
CA ASN A 22 10.70 -1.12 2.75
C ASN A 22 9.36 -0.44 2.44
N VAL A 23 8.75 -0.78 1.31
CA VAL A 23 7.44 -0.27 0.90
C VAL A 23 6.39 -1.36 1.03
N PHE A 24 5.38 -1.06 1.84
CA PHE A 24 4.28 -1.97 2.14
C PHE A 24 2.96 -1.24 2.10
N CYS A 25 1.90 -1.99 1.82
CA CYS A 25 0.53 -1.58 1.99
C CYS A 25 -0.25 -2.69 2.72
N HIS A 26 -1.47 -2.38 3.14
CA HIS A 26 -2.36 -3.39 3.71
C HIS A 26 -3.47 -3.71 2.72
N CYS A 27 -3.70 -5.01 2.50
CA CYS A 27 -4.83 -5.48 1.71
C CYS A 27 -6.14 -4.97 2.33
N PRO A 28 -6.96 -4.21 1.62
CA PRO A 28 -8.17 -3.61 2.20
C PRO A 28 -9.25 -4.65 2.56
N MET A 29 -9.11 -5.91 2.13
CA MET A 29 -10.10 -6.96 2.37
C MET A 29 -9.79 -7.74 3.64
N CYS A 30 -8.53 -8.12 3.85
CA CYS A 30 -8.12 -9.00 4.94
C CYS A 30 -7.10 -8.37 5.89
N GLY A 31 -6.59 -7.18 5.59
CA GLY A 31 -5.57 -6.49 6.39
C GLY A 31 -4.17 -7.11 6.30
N ALA A 32 -3.94 -8.09 5.41
CA ALA A 32 -2.61 -8.66 5.23
C ALA A 32 -1.63 -7.61 4.69
N GLU A 33 -0.43 -7.55 5.26
CA GLU A 33 0.67 -6.73 4.73
C GLU A 33 1.14 -7.29 3.38
N VAL A 34 1.37 -6.39 2.43
CA VAL A 34 1.82 -6.70 1.08
C VAL A 34 2.98 -5.76 0.75
N MET A 35 4.14 -6.32 0.47
CA MET A 35 5.27 -5.59 -0.10
C MET A 35 4.95 -5.21 -1.54
N VAL A 36 5.27 -3.97 -1.94
CA VAL A 36 4.88 -3.44 -3.24
C VAL A 36 6.02 -2.69 -3.94
N ASP A 37 5.98 -2.71 -5.27
CA ASP A 37 6.83 -1.85 -6.11
C ASP A 37 6.09 -0.53 -6.41
N ILE A 38 6.58 0.58 -5.85
CA ILE A 38 6.00 1.92 -6.06
C ILE A 38 6.04 2.33 -7.54
N GLY A 39 7.12 1.98 -8.25
CA GLY A 39 7.29 2.33 -9.66
C GLY A 39 6.29 1.61 -10.55
N GLU A 40 6.01 0.34 -10.24
CA GLU A 40 4.96 -0.42 -10.93
C GLU A 40 3.57 0.18 -10.67
N ILE A 41 3.26 0.51 -9.41
CA ILE A 41 1.93 0.99 -9.03
C ILE A 41 1.65 2.40 -9.55
N LEU A 42 2.60 3.33 -9.40
CA LEU A 42 2.37 4.76 -9.69
C LEU A 42 2.84 5.18 -11.09
N GLY A 43 3.40 4.25 -11.87
CA GLY A 43 3.92 4.53 -13.21
C GLY A 43 2.86 4.70 -14.30
N ASP A 44 1.59 4.37 -13.99
CA ASP A 44 0.47 4.42 -14.93
C ASP A 44 -0.05 5.85 -15.22
N GLY A 45 0.27 6.82 -14.36
CA GLY A 45 -0.22 8.20 -14.44
C GLY A 45 -1.64 8.41 -13.94
N GLU A 46 -2.31 7.37 -13.44
CA GLU A 46 -3.67 7.42 -12.88
C GLU A 46 -3.70 7.12 -11.38
N SER A 47 -2.79 6.25 -10.91
CA SER A 47 -2.65 5.84 -9.53
C SER A 47 -1.99 6.91 -8.65
N ASP A 48 -2.33 6.91 -7.36
CA ASP A 48 -1.79 7.83 -6.38
C ASP A 48 -1.45 7.15 -5.03
N LEU A 49 -0.68 7.82 -4.18
CA LEU A 49 -0.17 7.28 -2.91
C LEU A 49 -1.24 7.05 -1.83
N PHE A 50 -2.46 7.55 -2.01
CA PHE A 50 -3.52 7.54 -1.00
C PHE A 50 -4.77 6.76 -1.44
N GLY A 51 -5.20 6.92 -2.69
CA GLY A 51 -6.39 6.33 -3.28
C GLY A 51 -6.17 4.96 -3.93
N THR A 52 -4.92 4.60 -4.26
CA THR A 52 -4.64 3.30 -4.88
C THR A 52 -4.60 2.19 -3.83
N ALA A 53 -5.45 1.17 -4.03
CA ALA A 53 -5.58 0.04 -3.13
C ALA A 53 -5.06 -1.25 -3.78
N ILE A 54 -4.17 -1.96 -3.09
CA ILE A 54 -3.57 -3.20 -3.57
C ILE A 54 -4.11 -4.39 -2.79
N TYR A 55 -4.55 -5.41 -3.53
CA TYR A 55 -5.08 -6.64 -2.98
C TYR A 55 -4.00 -7.71 -2.88
N CYS A 56 -3.91 -8.41 -1.75
CA CYS A 56 -3.04 -9.58 -1.65
C CYS A 56 -3.46 -10.66 -2.67
N ASN A 57 -2.54 -11.58 -2.98
CA ASN A 57 -2.77 -12.62 -3.98
C ASN A 57 -4.04 -13.44 -3.75
N GLU A 58 -4.36 -13.75 -2.48
CA GLU A 58 -5.53 -14.56 -2.14
C GLU A 58 -6.84 -13.79 -2.33
N CYS A 59 -6.90 -12.52 -1.90
CA CYS A 59 -8.07 -11.67 -2.11
C CYS A 59 -8.26 -11.32 -3.60
N SER A 60 -7.17 -11.07 -4.32
CA SER A 60 -7.19 -10.85 -5.78
C SER A 60 -7.79 -12.03 -6.53
N LYS A 61 -7.44 -13.28 -6.16
CA LYS A 61 -8.06 -14.49 -6.74
C LYS A 61 -9.55 -14.54 -6.44
N LYS A 62 -9.95 -14.34 -5.18
CA LYS A 62 -11.37 -14.34 -4.78
C LYS A 62 -12.20 -13.35 -5.59
N ILE A 63 -11.70 -12.12 -5.78
CA ILE A 63 -12.39 -11.09 -6.58
C ILE A 63 -12.54 -11.55 -8.04
N ARG A 64 -11.48 -12.09 -8.64
CA ARG A 64 -11.51 -12.60 -10.03
C ARG A 64 -12.48 -13.77 -10.20
N ASP A 65 -12.62 -14.60 -9.16
CA ASP A 65 -13.53 -15.74 -9.14
C ASP A 65 -14.98 -15.36 -8.80
N GLY A 66 -15.28 -14.06 -8.68
CA GLY A 66 -16.64 -13.55 -8.42
C GLY A 66 -17.03 -13.46 -6.94
N GLY A 67 -16.07 -13.65 -6.02
CA GLY A 67 -16.25 -13.37 -4.60
C GLY A 67 -16.26 -11.86 -4.33
N GLY A 68 -17.45 -11.30 -4.12
CA GLY A 68 -17.66 -9.89 -3.78
C GLY A 68 -17.18 -9.51 -2.36
N TYR A 69 -17.29 -8.22 -2.05
CA TYR A 69 -16.72 -7.54 -0.88
C TYR A 69 -17.64 -7.42 0.35
N ASP A 70 -18.77 -8.12 0.35
CA ASP A 70 -19.74 -8.15 1.47
C ASP A 70 -19.57 -9.51 2.18
N GLU A 71 -19.47 -9.65 3.50
CA GLU A 71 -20.04 -8.89 4.62
C GLU A 71 -19.08 -9.03 5.82
N HIS A 72 -18.63 -7.93 6.45
CA HIS A 72 -18.25 -7.86 7.89
C HIS A 72 -17.96 -6.40 8.28
N LYS A 73 -18.96 -5.52 8.13
CA LYS A 73 -19.06 -4.28 8.90
C LYS A 73 -20.33 -4.29 9.72
#